data_AF-A0A9X7T5C2-F1
#
_entry.id   AF-A0A9X7T5C2-F1
#
_cell.length_a   1.000
_cell.length_b   1.000
_cell.length_c   1.000
_cell.angle_alpha   90.00
_cell.angle_beta   90.00
_cell.angle_gamma   90.00
#
_symmetry.space_group_name_H-M   'P 1'
#
loop_
_entity.id
_entity.type
_entity.pdbx_description
1 polymer ?
#
loop_
_entity_poly.entity_id
_entity_poly.type
_entity_poly.pdbx_seq_one_letter_code
_entity_poly.pdbx_strand_id
1 'polypeptide(L)'
;MAKRIKVTIHDFATLKENLNNPEELALYEAANGNTYDAEIEHDGYAVIDVTEDDYIELAPGEYQLMIEEWTNAGQIGEWTLQTKSDPADDTALLYRSVDASGQEVQPPQSLPKQVVELIAKTWFGKAPKKVEE
;
A
#
# COMPACT_ATOMS: atom_id res chain seq x y z
N MET A 1 -13.05 6.69 -10.48
CA MET A 1 -12.77 7.50 -9.28
C MET A 1 -11.30 7.32 -8.98
N ALA A 2 -10.55 8.41 -8.92
CA ALA A 2 -9.11 8.36 -8.68
C ALA A 2 -8.80 7.69 -7.33
N LYS A 3 -7.72 6.92 -7.29
CA LYS A 3 -7.20 6.24 -6.10
C LYS A 3 -5.85 6.85 -5.76
N ARG A 4 -5.62 7.09 -4.47
CA ARG A 4 -4.30 7.49 -4.01
C ARG A 4 -3.34 6.31 -4.10
N ILE A 5 -2.22 6.50 -4.80
CA ILE A 5 -1.13 5.53 -4.88
C ILE A 5 0.19 6.17 -4.47
N LYS A 6 1.17 5.33 -4.14
CA LYS A 6 2.58 5.68 -4.11
C LYS A 6 3.29 4.91 -5.23
N VAL A 7 4.14 5.56 -6.00
CA VAL A 7 4.97 4.87 -6.98
C VAL A 7 6.09 4.13 -6.24
N THR A 8 6.23 2.83 -6.50
CA THR A 8 7.11 1.92 -5.76
C THR A 8 7.83 0.98 -6.72
N ILE A 9 8.52 1.56 -7.71
CA ILE A 9 9.29 0.80 -8.68
C ILE A 9 10.58 0.34 -8.02
N HIS A 10 10.75 -0.98 -7.90
CA HIS A 10 11.94 -1.59 -7.31
C HIS A 10 12.99 -1.97 -8.36
N ASP A 11 12.58 -2.19 -9.61
CA ASP A 11 13.47 -2.55 -10.71
C ASP A 11 13.09 -1.82 -11.99
N PHE A 12 13.95 -0.87 -12.38
CA PHE A 12 13.79 -0.10 -13.62
C PHE A 12 14.31 -0.83 -14.85
N ALA A 13 15.01 -1.96 -14.71
CA ALA A 13 15.56 -2.69 -15.86
C ALA A 13 14.43 -3.18 -16.78
N THR A 14 13.39 -3.76 -16.18
CA THR A 14 12.20 -4.24 -16.91
C THR A 14 11.46 -3.10 -17.61
N LEU A 15 11.31 -1.94 -16.95
CA LEU A 15 10.71 -0.76 -17.57
C LEU A 15 11.53 -0.30 -18.78
N LYS A 16 12.85 -0.16 -18.61
CA LYS A 16 13.75 0.30 -19.67
C LYS A 16 13.74 -0.58 -20.91
N GLU A 17 13.55 -1.89 -20.77
CA GLU A 17 13.46 -2.82 -21.90
C GLU A 17 12.16 -2.67 -22.70
N ASN A 18 11.09 -2.18 -22.06
CA ASN A 18 9.75 -2.06 -22.65
C ASN A 18 9.39 -0.63 -23.07
N LEU A 19 10.14 0.39 -22.65
CA LEU A 19 9.91 1.77 -23.05
C LEU A 19 10.22 1.99 -24.52
N ASN A 20 9.27 2.62 -25.23
CA ASN A 20 9.45 3.01 -26.62
C ASN A 20 10.41 4.21 -26.76
N ASN A 21 10.43 5.10 -25.76
CA ASN A 21 11.35 6.22 -25.68
C ASN A 21 12.17 6.15 -24.38
N PRO A 22 13.51 6.00 -24.46
CA PRO A 22 14.37 5.97 -23.27
C PRO A 22 14.31 7.22 -22.40
N GLU A 23 13.90 8.38 -22.95
CA GLU A 23 13.76 9.63 -22.19
C GLU A 23 12.60 9.58 -21.19
N GLU A 24 11.58 8.74 -21.44
CA GLU A 24 10.44 8.55 -20.53
C GLU A 24 10.88 7.94 -19.19
N LEU A 25 12.01 7.22 -19.14
CA LEU A 25 12.53 6.62 -17.91
C LEU A 25 12.72 7.67 -16.80
N ALA A 26 13.10 8.89 -17.16
CA ALA A 26 13.29 9.98 -16.20
C ALA A 26 11.98 10.37 -15.49
N LEU A 27 10.82 10.21 -16.14
CA LEU A 27 9.52 10.46 -15.53
C LEU A 27 9.23 9.43 -14.43
N TYR A 28 9.48 8.14 -14.72
CA TYR A 28 9.31 7.06 -13.74
C TYR A 28 10.27 7.22 -12.55
N GLU A 29 11.54 7.55 -12.81
CA GLU A 29 12.53 7.80 -11.77
C GLU A 29 12.15 8.98 -10.88
N ALA A 30 11.66 10.07 -11.47
CA ALA A 30 11.21 11.24 -10.74
C ALA A 30 9.92 10.99 -9.94
N ALA A 31 9.00 10.18 -10.47
CA ALA A 31 7.76 9.82 -9.80
C ALA A 31 7.97 8.84 -8.64
N ASN A 32 9.00 8.00 -8.71
CA ASN A 32 9.23 6.94 -7.73
C ASN A 32 9.37 7.46 -6.30
N GLY A 33 8.64 6.84 -5.37
CA GLY A 33 8.57 7.24 -3.96
C GLY A 33 7.54 8.34 -3.65
N ASN A 34 6.97 9.01 -4.66
CA ASN A 34 5.96 10.05 -4.47
C ASN A 34 4.53 9.49 -4.53
N THR A 35 3.57 10.24 -4.01
CA THR A 35 2.15 9.89 -4.03
C THR A 35 1.37 10.69 -5.06
N TYR A 36 0.45 10.01 -5.74
CA TYR A 36 -0.35 10.56 -6.83
C TYR A 36 -1.80 10.09 -6.71
N ASP A 37 -2.70 10.87 -7.31
CA ASP A 37 -4.03 10.37 -7.64
C ASP A 37 -3.94 9.64 -8.97
N ALA A 38 -4.41 8.40 -9.01
CA ALA A 38 -4.31 7.53 -10.16
C ALA A 38 -5.66 7.03 -10.62
N GLU A 39 -5.82 6.86 -11.93
CA GLU A 39 -6.88 6.04 -12.49
C GLU A 39 -6.41 4.59 -12.57
N ILE A 40 -7.16 3.68 -11.95
CA ILE A 40 -6.83 2.25 -11.97
C ILE A 40 -7.68 1.57 -13.03
N GLU A 41 -7.03 1.05 -14.05
CA GLU A 41 -7.65 0.33 -15.15
C GLU A 41 -8.16 -1.06 -14.74
N HIS A 42 -8.98 -1.64 -15.60
CA HIS A 42 -9.62 -2.95 -15.38
C HIS A 42 -8.64 -4.13 -15.26
N ASP A 43 -7.46 -4.02 -15.87
CA ASP A 43 -6.37 -4.99 -15.83
C ASP A 43 -5.37 -4.71 -14.69
N GLY A 44 -5.59 -3.63 -13.94
CA GLY A 44 -4.81 -3.27 -12.76
C GLY A 44 -3.65 -2.32 -13.04
N TYR A 45 -3.47 -1.82 -14.26
CA TYR A 45 -2.53 -0.74 -14.51
C TYR A 45 -3.03 0.56 -13.88
N ALA A 46 -2.10 1.38 -13.39
CA ALA A 46 -2.40 2.68 -12.79
C ALA A 46 -1.83 3.79 -13.67
N VAL A 47 -2.69 4.69 -14.13
CA VAL A 47 -2.31 5.88 -14.90
C VAL A 47 -2.22 7.07 -13.96
N ILE A 48 -1.09 7.77 -13.99
CA ILE A 48 -0.90 9.03 -13.25
C ILE A 48 -0.41 10.13 -14.18
N ASP A 49 -0.97 11.33 -14.00
CA ASP A 49 -0.43 12.55 -14.59
C ASP A 49 0.75 13.02 -13.74
N VAL A 50 1.96 13.03 -14.32
CA VAL A 50 3.19 13.49 -13.65
C VAL A 50 3.36 14.99 -13.82
N THR A 51 2.98 15.50 -15.00
CA THR A 51 2.91 16.94 -15.32
C THR A 51 1.58 17.24 -16.03
N GLU A 52 1.39 18.46 -16.53
CA GLU A 52 0.21 18.80 -17.36
C GLU A 52 0.23 18.09 -18.72
N ASP A 53 1.43 17.77 -19.23
CA ASP A 53 1.64 17.20 -20.56
C ASP A 53 2.11 15.73 -20.52
N ASP A 54 2.61 15.27 -19.38
CA ASP A 54 3.21 13.93 -19.22
C ASP A 54 2.43 13.07 -18.23
N TYR A 55 2.19 11.82 -18.62
CA TYR A 55 1.65 10.78 -17.76
C TYR A 55 2.55 9.54 -17.80
N ILE A 56 2.45 8.70 -16.77
CA ILE A 56 3.05 7.37 -16.76
C ILE A 56 2.02 6.30 -16.44
N GLU A 57 2.28 5.10 -16.93
CA GLU A 57 1.44 3.92 -16.71
C GLU A 57 2.24 2.91 -15.86
N LEU A 58 1.69 2.52 -14.73
CA LEU A 58 2.36 1.68 -13.74
C LEU A 58 1.70 0.31 -13.70
N ALA A 59 2.48 -0.74 -13.92
CA ALA A 59 2.02 -2.10 -13.84
C ALA A 59 1.62 -2.49 -12.40
N PRO A 60 0.79 -3.54 -12.24
CA PRO A 60 0.57 -4.15 -10.94
C PRO A 60 1.90 -4.54 -10.28
N GLY A 61 2.23 -3.90 -9.15
CA GLY A 61 3.49 -4.09 -8.42
C GLY A 61 4.48 -2.94 -8.55
N GLU A 62 4.28 -2.00 -9.46
CA GLU A 62 5.06 -0.75 -9.58
C GLU A 62 4.48 0.40 -8.76
N TYR A 63 3.38 0.13 -8.06
CA TYR A 63 2.72 1.07 -7.17
C TYR A 63 2.08 0.37 -5.98
N GLN A 64 1.84 1.16 -4.94
CA GLN A 64 1.09 0.77 -3.76
C GLN A 64 -0.18 1.62 -3.64
N LEU A 65 -1.34 1.00 -3.44
CA LEU A 65 -2.54 1.71 -2.99
C LEU A 65 -2.33 2.25 -1.58
N MET A 66 -2.55 3.55 -1.41
CA MET A 66 -2.33 4.23 -0.14
C MET A 66 -3.63 4.32 0.66
N ILE A 67 -3.57 3.83 1.90
CA ILE A 67 -4.55 4.11 2.95
C ILE A 67 -3.93 5.20 3.82
N GLU A 68 -4.27 6.46 3.58
CA GLU A 68 -3.66 7.59 4.30
C GLU A 68 -4.31 7.84 5.67
N GLU A 69 -5.58 7.48 5.79
CA GLU A 69 -6.36 7.59 7.02
C GLU A 69 -6.19 6.36 7.92
N TRP A 70 -6.28 6.57 9.23
CA TRP A 70 -6.29 5.48 10.18
C TRP A 70 -7.59 4.67 10.08
N THR A 71 -7.47 3.39 9.77
CA THR A 71 -8.59 2.46 9.65
C THR A 71 -8.57 1.47 10.81
N ASN A 72 -9.74 1.10 11.33
CA ASN A 72 -9.83 0.15 12.43
C ASN A 72 -9.51 -1.27 11.93
N ALA A 73 -8.46 -1.88 12.51
CA ALA A 73 -8.04 -3.26 12.22
C ALA A 73 -8.60 -4.27 13.22
N GLY A 74 -8.93 -3.85 14.44
CA GLY A 74 -9.43 -4.75 15.48
C GLY A 74 -9.42 -4.13 16.86
N GLN A 75 -9.60 -4.97 17.88
CA GLN A 75 -9.59 -4.57 19.29
C GLN A 75 -8.63 -5.43 20.09
N ILE A 76 -7.98 -4.83 21.09
CA ILE A 76 -7.13 -5.48 22.08
C ILE A 76 -7.62 -5.03 23.45
N GLY A 77 -8.45 -5.86 24.09
CA GLY A 77 -9.14 -5.45 25.31
C GLY A 77 -10.04 -4.25 25.06
N GLU A 78 -9.76 -3.12 25.72
CA GLU A 78 -10.50 -1.86 25.57
C GLU A 78 -9.94 -0.92 24.49
N TRP A 79 -8.81 -1.28 23.88
CA TRP A 79 -8.16 -0.45 22.86
C TRP A 79 -8.56 -0.87 21.45
N THR A 80 -8.62 0.11 20.56
CA THR A 80 -8.81 -0.10 19.12
C THR A 80 -7.45 -0.07 18.42
N LEU A 81 -7.12 -1.15 17.71
CA LEU A 81 -5.97 -1.20 16.83
C LEU A 81 -6.34 -0.51 15.52
N GLN A 82 -5.53 0.46 15.11
CA GLN A 82 -5.68 1.16 13.84
C GLN A 82 -4.47 0.94 12.95
N THR A 83 -4.71 0.94 11.65
CA THR A 83 -3.70 0.71 10.61
C THR A 83 -3.85 1.72 9.47
N LYS A 84 -2.73 2.07 8.85
CA LYS A 84 -2.65 2.81 7.60
C LYS A 84 -1.39 2.43 6.82
N SER A 85 -1.28 2.85 5.56
CA SER A 85 -0.04 2.64 4.78
C SER A 85 1.14 3.34 5.44
N ASP A 86 2.30 2.69 5.44
CA ASP A 86 3.55 3.35 5.82
C ASP A 86 4.08 4.16 4.62
N PRO A 87 4.15 5.50 4.71
CA PRO A 87 4.66 6.32 3.61
C PRO A 87 6.16 6.13 3.36
N ALA A 88 6.92 5.61 4.34
CA ALA A 88 8.36 5.40 4.22
C ALA A 88 8.73 3.99 3.75
N ASP A 89 7.87 2.99 3.95
CA ASP A 89 8.12 1.59 3.63
C ASP A 89 6.89 0.95 2.98
N ASP A 90 6.97 0.71 1.67
CA ASP A 90 5.88 0.13 0.89
C ASP A 90 5.63 -1.36 1.16
N THR A 91 6.52 -2.01 1.90
CA THR A 91 6.38 -3.40 2.34
C THR A 91 5.71 -3.51 3.72
N ALA A 92 5.47 -2.37 4.37
CA ALA A 92 4.94 -2.30 5.74
C ALA A 92 3.60 -1.54 5.83
N LEU A 93 2.99 -1.65 7.00
CA LEU A 93 1.85 -0.84 7.44
C LEU A 93 2.20 -0.25 8.81
N LEU A 94 1.71 0.96 9.08
CA LEU A 94 1.79 1.58 10.40
C LEU A 94 0.64 1.10 11.27
N TYR A 95 0.94 0.76 12.52
CA TYR A 95 -0.01 0.31 13.53
C TYR A 95 0.04 1.20 14.76
N ARG A 96 -1.12 1.58 15.28
CA ARG A 96 -1.23 2.23 16.59
C ARG A 96 -2.40 1.69 17.38
N SER A 97 -2.35 1.86 18.69
CA SER A 97 -3.48 1.55 19.58
C SER A 97 -4.05 2.85 20.13
N VAL A 98 -5.36 3.00 20.04
CA VAL A 98 -6.10 4.14 20.61
C VAL A 98 -7.11 3.66 21.65
N ASP A 99 -7.41 4.49 22.63
CA ASP A 99 -8.47 4.22 23.62
C ASP A 99 -9.87 4.50 23.05
N ALA A 100 -10.91 4.36 23.88
CA ALA A 100 -12.30 4.61 23.50
C ALA A 100 -12.59 6.06 23.08
N SER A 101 -11.74 7.02 23.47
CA SER A 101 -11.83 8.43 23.07
C SER A 101 -11.07 8.73 21.78
N GLY A 102 -10.33 7.75 21.25
CA GLY A 102 -9.45 7.92 20.09
C GLY A 102 -8.07 8.50 20.46
N GLN A 103 -7.73 8.60 21.75
CA GLN A 103 -6.41 9.04 22.19
C GLN A 103 -5.40 7.93 22.00
N GLU A 104 -4.22 8.29 21.48
CA GLU A 104 -3.12 7.36 21.26
C GLU A 104 -2.57 6.82 22.59
N VAL A 105 -2.60 5.49 22.74
CA VAL A 105 -2.05 4.77 23.90
C VAL A 105 -0.71 4.13 23.55
N GLN A 106 -0.51 3.77 22.29
CA GLN A 106 0.76 3.29 21.76
C GLN A 106 1.09 4.02 20.46
N PRO A 107 2.36 4.49 20.32
CA PRO A 107 2.77 5.22 19.13
C PRO A 107 2.75 4.34 17.88
N PRO A 108 2.63 4.95 16.69
CA PRO A 108 2.71 4.23 15.42
C PRO A 108 3.99 3.40 15.30
N GLN A 109 3.84 2.13 14.95
CA GLN A 109 4.93 1.20 14.66
C GLN A 109 4.79 0.66 13.24
N SER A 110 5.90 0.64 12.51
CA SER A 110 5.95 0.04 11.17
C SER A 110 6.14 -1.47 11.29
N LEU A 111 5.24 -2.24 10.69
CA LEU A 111 5.28 -3.70 10.67
C LEU A 111 5.14 -4.23 9.24
N PRO A 112 5.97 -5.21 8.81
CA PRO A 112 5.87 -5.80 7.49
C PRO A 112 4.49 -6.42 7.24
N LYS A 113 3.92 -6.20 6.06
CA LYS A 113 2.60 -6.72 5.66
C LYS A 113 2.50 -8.24 5.81
N GLN A 114 3.58 -8.98 5.56
CA GLN A 114 3.61 -10.43 5.74
C GLN A 114 3.42 -10.86 7.19
N VAL A 115 4.01 -10.13 8.14
CA VAL A 115 3.84 -10.39 9.58
C VAL A 115 2.39 -10.12 9.98
N VAL A 116 1.81 -9.04 9.48
CA VAL A 116 0.41 -8.68 9.70
C VAL A 116 -0.51 -9.78 9.17
N GLU A 117 -0.32 -10.22 7.93
CA GLU A 117 -1.12 -11.29 7.35
C GLU A 117 -1.06 -12.58 8.17
N LEU A 118 0.13 -12.94 8.66
CA LEU A 118 0.31 -14.13 9.49
C LEU A 118 -0.45 -14.01 10.80
N ILE A 119 -0.36 -12.84 11.46
CA ILE A 119 -1.11 -12.57 12.69
C ILE A 119 -2.61 -12.62 12.40
N ALA A 120 -3.08 -11.94 11.35
CA ALA A 120 -4.49 -11.92 10.98
C ALA A 120 -5.02 -13.33 10.68
N LYS A 121 -4.27 -14.16 9.93
CA LYS A 121 -4.62 -15.56 9.66
C LYS A 121 -4.66 -16.40 10.94
N THR A 122 -3.76 -16.17 11.89
CA THR A 122 -3.67 -16.94 13.13
C THR A 122 -4.80 -16.58 14.11
N TRP A 123 -5.13 -15.29 14.23
CA TRP A 123 -6.09 -14.79 15.21
C TRP A 123 -7.53 -14.71 14.68
N PHE A 124 -7.70 -14.43 13.39
CA PHE A 124 -9.00 -14.21 12.75
C PHE A 124 -9.28 -15.17 11.59
N GLY A 125 -8.33 -16.03 11.23
CA GLY A 125 -8.59 -17.10 10.26
C GLY A 125 -9.62 -18.07 10.83
N LYS A 126 -10.64 -18.40 10.02
CA LYS A 126 -11.59 -19.45 10.39
C LYS A 126 -10.81 -20.73 10.64
N ALA A 127 -10.97 -21.31 11.84
CA ALA A 127 -10.42 -22.62 12.15
C ALA A 127 -10.80 -23.60 11.03
N PRO A 128 -9.86 -24.43 10.54
CA PRO A 128 -10.19 -25.43 9.55
C PRO A 128 -11.34 -26.28 10.10
N LYS A 129 -12.42 -26.43 9.32
CA LYS A 129 -13.47 -27.39 9.65
C LYS A 129 -12.78 -28.73 9.87
N LYS A 130 -12.91 -29.29 11.08
CA LYS A 130 -12.52 -30.68 11.34
C LYS A 130 -13.18 -31.52 10.25
N VAL A 131 -12.38 -32.15 9.42
CA VAL A 131 -12.85 -33.24 8.57
C VAL A 131 -13.06 -34.38 9.55
N GLU A 132 -14.33 -34.66 9.87
CA GLU A 132 -14.69 -35.91 10.54
C GLU A 132 -14.45 -37.04 9.54
N GLU A 133 -13.64 -38.04 9.97
CA GLU A 133 -13.30 -39.26 9.23
C GLU A 133 -14.53 -40.09 8.84
#